data_AF-A0A936NP59-F1
#
_entry.id   AF-A0A936NP59-F1
#
_cell.length_a   1.000
_cell.length_b   1.000
_cell.length_c   1.000
_cell.angle_alpha   90.00
_cell.angle_beta   90.00
_cell.angle_gamma   90.00
#
_symmetry.space_group_name_H-M   'P 1'
#
loop_
_entity.id
_entity.type
_entity.pdbx_description
1 polymer ?
#
loop_
_entity_poly.entity_id
_entity_poly.type
_entity_poly.pdbx_seq_one_letter_code
_entity_poly.pdbx_strand_id
1 'polypeptide(L)'
;MIHLTEIHLKTSAKTKTGFPFTLPLVRNFERIEFRTPVTFFVGENGSGKSTLLEAVAAGVNAVAIGGEDIARDKTLAPARDLGRQMRFIWHSKTRHGFFLRAEDFFNFARRMQQSMAELQEIADGFEKEYSGYGLDLARGSVLSQRRALIEKYGDNPDGNSHGESFLKIFQARFVPNGLYLLDEPEAPLSPQRQLAFLLMIAEMVDQGAQFIIATHSPILMAYPEAVIYNFDKHPVREAAFDEVEHVSLTRAFLKNPEGI
;
A
#
# COMPACT_ATOMS: atom_id res chain seq x y z
N MET A 1 5.20 0.85 -18.30
CA MET A 1 5.82 2.21 -18.29
C MET A 1 6.52 2.39 -16.95
N ILE A 2 7.56 3.24 -16.85
CA ILE A 2 8.23 3.55 -15.57
C ILE A 2 8.17 5.06 -15.37
N HIS A 3 7.62 5.50 -14.24
CA HIS A 3 7.49 6.92 -13.88
C HIS A 3 8.74 7.39 -13.14
N LEU A 4 8.95 6.82 -11.94
CA LEU A 4 10.13 7.04 -11.10
C LEU A 4 11.18 6.01 -11.49
N THR A 5 12.33 6.46 -12.01
CA THR A 5 13.38 5.57 -12.53
C THR A 5 14.51 5.34 -11.54
N GLU A 6 14.77 6.29 -10.64
CA GLU A 6 15.85 6.16 -9.66
C GLU A 6 15.56 6.96 -8.39
N ILE A 7 16.00 6.41 -7.26
CA ILE A 7 16.14 7.14 -5.99
C ILE A 7 17.57 7.03 -5.45
N HIS A 8 18.08 8.12 -4.91
CA HIS A 8 19.35 8.15 -4.17
C HIS A 8 19.27 9.16 -3.03
N LEU A 9 20.15 9.00 -2.03
CA LEU A 9 20.28 9.96 -0.94
C LEU A 9 21.24 11.09 -1.29
N LYS A 10 20.93 12.31 -0.83
CA LYS A 10 21.89 13.42 -0.81
C LYS A 10 23.05 13.05 0.10
N THR A 11 24.27 13.49 -0.24
CA THR A 11 25.46 13.27 0.60
C THR A 11 25.28 13.79 2.03
N SER A 12 24.49 14.86 2.21
CA SER A 12 24.13 15.42 3.52
C SER A 12 23.31 14.48 4.40
N ALA A 13 22.67 13.44 3.85
CA ALA A 13 21.94 12.44 4.63
C ALA A 13 22.88 11.60 5.50
N LYS A 14 24.09 11.32 5.01
CA LYS A 14 25.05 10.41 5.66
C LYS A 14 25.67 10.99 6.93
N THR A 15 25.66 12.32 7.09
CA THR A 15 26.21 13.02 8.26
C THR A 15 25.16 13.35 9.32
N LYS A 16 23.88 13.06 9.06
CA LYS A 16 22.80 13.30 10.03
C LYS A 16 22.79 12.24 11.12
N THR A 17 22.31 12.66 12.29
CA THR A 17 22.15 11.81 13.48
C THR A 17 20.67 11.55 13.77
N GLY A 18 20.38 10.56 14.62
CA GLY A 18 19.03 10.18 14.99
C GLY A 18 18.32 9.31 13.94
N PHE A 19 17.19 8.74 14.33
CA PHE A 19 16.32 7.99 13.42
C PHE A 19 15.70 8.94 12.37
N PRO A 20 15.65 8.56 11.07
CA PRO A 20 16.04 7.26 10.50
C PRO A 20 17.48 7.22 9.95
N PHE A 21 18.28 8.29 10.10
CA PHE A 21 19.64 8.40 9.55
C PHE A 21 20.67 7.46 10.19
N THR A 22 20.36 6.91 11.37
CA THR A 22 21.17 5.88 12.03
C THR A 22 20.94 4.47 11.48
N LEU A 23 19.90 4.24 10.67
CA LEU A 23 19.64 2.93 10.09
C LEU A 23 20.82 2.49 9.20
N PRO A 24 21.30 1.25 9.31
CA PRO A 24 22.36 0.73 8.44
C PRO A 24 22.02 0.85 6.95
N LEU A 25 20.73 0.66 6.60
CA LEU A 25 20.16 0.93 5.28
C LEU A 25 20.49 2.33 4.78
N VAL A 26 20.24 3.36 5.59
CA VAL A 26 20.38 4.77 5.19
C VAL A 26 21.86 5.16 5.09
N ARG A 27 22.71 4.66 5.99
CA ARG A 27 24.15 4.94 5.98
C ARG A 27 24.86 4.38 4.75
N ASN A 28 24.46 3.18 4.34
CA ASN A 28 25.03 2.46 3.22
C ASN A 28 24.19 2.58 1.94
N PHE A 29 23.20 3.47 1.92
CA PHE A 29 22.38 3.67 0.73
C PHE A 29 23.23 4.31 -0.37
N GLU A 30 23.18 3.70 -1.54
CA GLU A 30 23.80 4.23 -2.75
C GLU A 30 22.70 4.78 -3.66
N ARG A 31 21.99 3.88 -4.33
CA ARG A 31 20.87 4.16 -5.21
C ARG A 31 20.00 2.91 -5.37
N ILE A 32 18.75 3.12 -5.75
CA ILE A 32 17.83 2.07 -6.22
C ILE A 32 17.34 2.50 -7.60
N GLU A 33 17.48 1.62 -8.59
CA GLU A 33 17.03 1.83 -9.96
C GLU A 33 15.76 1.02 -10.21
N PHE A 34 14.69 1.67 -10.66
CA PHE A 34 13.45 1.00 -11.02
C PHE A 34 13.50 0.68 -12.52
N ARG A 35 13.84 -0.57 -12.85
CA ARG A 35 14.01 -1.04 -14.23
C ARG A 35 12.78 -1.74 -14.81
N THR A 36 11.82 -2.03 -13.95
CA THR A 36 10.57 -2.74 -14.28
C THR A 36 9.40 -2.00 -13.63
N PRO A 37 8.18 -2.15 -14.16
CA PRO A 37 7.02 -1.46 -13.63
C PRO A 37 6.59 -1.99 -12.24
N VAL A 38 7.04 -3.17 -11.84
CA VAL A 38 6.81 -3.74 -10.50
C VAL A 38 8.15 -3.98 -9.82
N THR A 39 8.32 -3.40 -8.64
CA THR A 39 9.50 -3.58 -7.79
C THR A 39 9.08 -3.95 -6.38
N PHE A 40 9.72 -4.98 -5.82
CA PHE A 40 9.51 -5.41 -4.44
C PHE A 40 10.66 -5.02 -3.53
N PHE A 41 10.34 -4.52 -2.34
CA PHE A 41 11.26 -4.37 -1.22
C PHE A 41 10.99 -5.50 -0.23
N VAL A 42 12.00 -6.35 -0.01
CA VAL A 42 11.91 -7.51 0.88
C VAL A 42 13.00 -7.44 1.93
N GLY A 43 12.74 -8.02 3.09
CA GLY A 43 13.69 -8.13 4.19
C GLY A 43 12.95 -8.43 5.49
N GLU A 44 13.67 -8.79 6.54
CA GLU A 44 13.15 -9.01 7.88
C GLU A 44 12.52 -7.74 8.49
N ASN A 45 11.71 -7.95 9.53
CA ASN A 45 11.15 -6.87 10.32
C ASN A 45 12.27 -6.01 10.92
N GLY A 46 12.24 -4.71 10.66
CA GLY A 46 13.28 -3.77 11.10
C GLY A 46 14.42 -3.54 10.11
N SER A 47 14.44 -4.22 8.95
CA SER A 47 15.41 -3.97 7.85
C SER A 47 15.31 -2.56 7.24
N GLY A 48 14.20 -1.85 7.50
CA GLY A 48 13.97 -0.47 7.04
C GLY A 48 13.22 -0.35 5.71
N LYS A 49 12.68 -1.46 5.17
CA LYS A 49 11.79 -1.50 3.99
C LYS A 49 10.68 -0.45 4.04
N SER A 50 9.88 -0.48 5.09
CA SER A 50 8.76 0.44 5.33
C SER A 50 9.25 1.88 5.48
N THR A 51 10.29 2.11 6.29
CA THR A 51 10.87 3.45 6.47
C THR A 51 11.34 4.08 5.17
N LEU A 52 11.97 3.30 4.27
CA LEU A 52 12.38 3.83 2.97
C LEU A 52 11.17 4.08 2.06
N LEU A 53 10.21 3.15 2.01
CA LEU A 53 9.01 3.31 1.19
C LEU A 53 8.18 4.53 1.62
N GLU A 54 8.01 4.73 2.92
CA GLU A 54 7.40 5.92 3.52
C GLU A 54 8.18 7.19 3.17
N ALA A 55 9.51 7.14 3.19
CA ALA A 55 10.35 8.28 2.81
C ALA A 55 10.22 8.62 1.31
N VAL A 56 10.08 7.61 0.45
CA VAL A 56 9.73 7.79 -0.96
C VAL A 56 8.36 8.45 -1.07
N ALA A 57 7.34 7.91 -0.40
CA ALA A 57 5.98 8.46 -0.40
C ALA A 57 5.93 9.92 0.05
N ALA A 58 6.63 10.25 1.13
CA ALA A 58 6.78 11.61 1.62
C ALA A 58 7.53 12.51 0.63
N GLY A 59 8.64 12.04 0.07
CA GLY A 59 9.46 12.84 -0.83
C GLY A 59 8.82 13.12 -2.19
N VAL A 60 7.94 12.22 -2.67
CA VAL A 60 7.16 12.43 -3.90
C VAL A 60 5.80 13.10 -3.65
N ASN A 61 5.44 13.35 -2.39
CA ASN A 61 4.13 13.86 -1.96
C ASN A 61 2.96 12.98 -2.44
N ALA A 62 3.06 11.67 -2.22
CA ALA A 62 1.99 10.73 -2.55
C ALA A 62 0.71 11.03 -1.76
N VAL A 63 -0.45 10.73 -2.35
CA VAL A 63 -1.74 10.74 -1.65
C VAL A 63 -1.77 9.54 -0.70
N ALA A 64 -2.00 9.74 0.59
CA ALA A 64 -2.22 8.63 1.52
C ALA A 64 -3.68 8.18 1.49
N ILE A 65 -3.92 6.87 1.48
CA ILE A 65 -5.24 6.30 1.73
C ILE A 65 -5.33 5.91 3.20
N GLY A 66 -6.45 6.25 3.85
CA GLY A 66 -6.77 5.64 5.14
C GLY A 66 -6.12 6.24 6.38
N GLY A 67 -5.02 6.97 6.21
CA GLY A 67 -4.35 7.73 7.26
C GLY A 67 -4.65 9.23 7.25
N GLU A 68 -3.94 9.95 8.11
CA GLU A 68 -3.75 11.40 7.94
C GLU A 68 -2.94 11.66 6.66
N ASP A 69 -3.04 12.86 6.09
CA ASP A 69 -2.17 13.25 4.98
C ASP A 69 -0.70 13.04 5.37
N ILE A 70 0.14 12.57 4.43
CA ILE A 70 1.58 12.31 4.68
C ILE A 70 2.28 13.54 5.26
N ALA A 71 1.82 14.76 4.93
CA ALA A 71 2.38 16.00 5.45
C ALA A 71 2.05 16.27 6.94
N ARG A 72 0.96 15.70 7.46
CA ARG A 72 0.43 15.95 8.82
C ARG A 72 0.67 14.78 9.77
N ASP A 73 0.74 13.56 9.25
CA ASP A 73 0.91 12.35 10.07
C ASP A 73 2.17 12.43 10.93
N LYS A 74 2.03 12.48 12.26
CA LYS A 74 3.18 12.57 13.17
C LYS A 74 4.06 11.32 13.15
N THR A 75 3.49 10.15 12.85
CA THR A 75 4.22 8.87 12.76
C THR A 75 5.21 8.89 11.60
N LEU A 76 4.87 9.58 10.51
CA LEU A 76 5.72 9.73 9.32
C LEU A 76 6.75 10.86 9.42
N ALA A 77 6.90 11.54 10.58
CA ALA A 77 7.88 12.62 10.72
C ALA A 77 9.32 12.19 10.39
N PRO A 78 9.82 11.04 10.88
CA PRO A 78 11.16 10.58 10.51
C PRO A 78 11.29 10.25 9.02
N ALA A 79 10.26 9.62 8.43
CA ALA A 79 10.23 9.31 7.01
C ALA A 79 10.21 10.58 6.14
N ARG A 80 9.47 11.63 6.54
CA ARG A 80 9.52 12.95 5.88
C ARG A 80 10.91 13.57 5.93
N ASP A 81 11.59 13.45 7.07
CA ASP A 81 12.96 13.97 7.22
C ASP A 81 13.91 13.27 6.25
N LEU A 82 13.78 11.95 6.10
CA LEU A 82 14.53 11.17 5.13
C LEU A 82 14.15 11.54 3.69
N GLY A 83 12.86 11.62 3.37
CA GLY A 83 12.34 11.99 2.06
C GLY A 83 12.85 13.37 1.59
N ARG A 84 12.99 14.34 2.50
CA ARG A 84 13.63 15.64 2.21
C ARG A 84 15.11 15.52 1.84
N GLN A 85 15.78 14.45 2.26
CA GLN A 85 17.15 14.13 1.90
C GLN A 85 17.26 13.20 0.69
N MET A 86 16.16 12.79 0.07
CA MET A 86 16.16 11.99 -1.15
C MET A 86 16.20 12.87 -2.40
N ARG A 87 16.69 12.29 -3.49
CA ARG A 87 16.57 12.78 -4.85
C ARG A 87 15.83 11.73 -5.66
N PHE A 88 14.93 12.20 -6.53
CA PHE A 88 14.03 11.38 -7.32
C PHE A 88 14.26 11.69 -8.79
N ILE A 89 14.67 10.69 -9.57
CA ILE A 89 14.84 10.82 -11.02
C ILE A 89 13.60 10.24 -11.70
N TRP A 90 13.03 11.03 -12.60
CA TRP A 90 11.76 10.73 -13.25
C TRP A 90 11.97 10.60 -14.75
N HIS A 91 11.39 9.58 -15.35
CA HIS A 91 11.13 9.56 -16.78
C HIS A 91 9.86 10.35 -17.11
N SER A 92 8.80 10.10 -16.34
CA SER A 92 7.55 10.86 -16.44
C SER A 92 6.91 11.02 -15.07
N LYS A 93 6.51 12.24 -14.70
CA LYS A 93 5.81 12.48 -13.43
C LYS A 93 4.33 12.21 -13.60
N THR A 94 3.76 11.50 -12.64
CA THR A 94 2.31 11.32 -12.53
C THR A 94 1.79 11.94 -11.23
N ARG A 95 0.54 12.39 -11.26
CA ARG A 95 -0.23 12.79 -10.07
C ARG A 95 -1.23 11.71 -9.64
N HIS A 96 -1.30 10.61 -10.39
CA HIS A 96 -2.16 9.48 -10.10
C HIS A 96 -1.40 8.47 -9.25
N GLY A 97 -2.15 7.72 -8.44
CA GLY A 97 -1.60 6.74 -7.50
C GLY A 97 -1.63 7.23 -6.06
N PHE A 98 -1.17 6.37 -5.16
CA PHE A 98 -1.27 6.59 -3.72
C PHE A 98 -0.23 5.79 -2.95
N PHE A 99 -0.07 6.18 -1.68
CA PHE A 99 0.60 5.43 -0.64
C PHE A 99 -0.42 4.76 0.28
N LEU A 100 -0.20 3.50 0.64
CA LEU A 100 -1.05 2.75 1.56
C LEU A 100 -0.20 1.86 2.47
N ARG A 101 -0.38 2.01 3.79
CA ARG A 101 0.09 1.04 4.79
C ARG A 101 -1.02 0.06 5.15
N ALA A 102 -0.64 -1.15 5.55
CA ALA A 102 -1.56 -2.12 6.14
C ALA A 102 -2.40 -1.51 7.29
N GLU A 103 -1.78 -0.75 8.20
CA GLU A 103 -2.49 -0.12 9.33
C GLU A 103 -3.49 0.97 8.91
N ASP A 104 -3.11 1.82 7.94
CA ASP A 104 -3.98 2.86 7.40
C ASP A 104 -5.20 2.26 6.70
N PHE A 105 -5.00 1.09 6.09
CA PHE A 105 -6.09 0.35 5.49
C PHE A 105 -7.15 -0.02 6.53
N PHE A 106 -6.77 -0.65 7.65
CA PHE A 106 -7.74 -1.05 8.67
C PHE A 106 -8.48 0.16 9.25
N ASN A 107 -7.78 1.29 9.39
CA ASN A 107 -8.38 2.56 9.78
C ASN A 107 -9.39 3.07 8.74
N PHE A 108 -9.06 3.00 7.44
CA PHE A 108 -9.98 3.37 6.36
C PHE A 108 -11.26 2.53 6.42
N ALA A 109 -11.08 1.21 6.49
CA ALA A 109 -12.16 0.25 6.48
C ALA A 109 -13.13 0.47 7.64
N ARG A 110 -12.60 0.64 8.86
CA ARG A 110 -13.40 0.96 10.05
C ARG A 110 -14.19 2.26 9.88
N ARG A 111 -13.60 3.30 9.30
CA ARG A 111 -14.32 4.57 9.04
C ARG A 111 -15.45 4.39 8.03
N MET A 112 -15.25 3.61 6.98
CA MET A 112 -16.32 3.33 6.00
C MET A 112 -17.47 2.57 6.64
N GLN A 113 -17.19 1.59 7.49
CA GLN A 113 -18.21 0.86 8.23
C GLN A 113 -19.00 1.79 9.18
N GLN A 114 -18.30 2.68 9.90
CA GLN A 114 -18.95 3.67 10.76
C GLN A 114 -19.85 4.62 9.96
N SER A 115 -19.38 5.15 8.83
CA SER A 115 -20.19 6.01 7.96
C SER A 115 -21.42 5.28 7.39
N MET A 116 -21.28 4.01 7.01
CA MET A 116 -22.42 3.20 6.55
C MET A 116 -23.44 2.96 7.66
N ALA A 117 -22.98 2.74 8.90
CA ALA A 117 -23.84 2.58 10.07
C ALA A 117 -24.55 3.90 10.43
N GLU A 118 -23.85 5.03 10.43
CA GLU A 118 -24.43 6.36 10.67
C GLU A 118 -25.51 6.70 9.63
N LEU A 119 -25.26 6.42 8.34
CA LEU A 119 -26.27 6.61 7.29
C LEU A 119 -27.51 5.72 7.52
N GLN A 120 -27.31 4.50 8.01
CA GLN A 120 -28.43 3.62 8.36
C GLN A 120 -29.22 4.18 9.56
N GLU A 121 -28.55 4.63 10.61
CA GLU A 121 -29.19 5.24 11.78
C GLU A 121 -29.98 6.49 11.41
N ILE A 122 -29.44 7.34 10.53
CA ILE A 122 -30.16 8.52 10.00
C ILE A 122 -31.43 8.07 9.27
N ALA A 123 -31.33 7.05 8.41
CA ALA A 123 -32.47 6.52 7.66
C ALA A 123 -33.57 5.96 8.58
N ASP A 124 -33.18 5.24 9.64
CA ASP A 124 -34.08 4.66 10.64
C ASP A 124 -34.67 5.76 11.57
N GLY A 125 -33.92 6.83 11.82
CA GLY A 125 -34.37 7.98 12.59
C GLY A 125 -35.53 8.73 11.94
N PHE A 126 -35.53 8.83 10.60
CA PHE A 126 -36.62 9.49 9.89
C PHE A 126 -37.98 8.81 10.10
N GLU A 127 -38.02 7.46 10.22
CA GLU A 127 -39.25 6.71 10.49
C GLU A 127 -39.86 7.03 11.88
N LYS A 128 -39.05 7.55 12.81
CA LYS A 128 -39.49 7.88 14.18
C LYS A 128 -40.05 9.30 14.31
N GLU A 129 -39.62 10.23 13.46
CA GLU A 129 -39.95 11.67 13.60
C GLU A 129 -40.93 12.21 12.54
N TYR A 130 -41.03 11.58 11.36
CA TYR A 130 -41.78 12.14 10.23
C TYR A 130 -42.74 11.11 9.60
N SER A 131 -43.78 11.59 8.90
CA SER A 131 -44.67 10.75 8.08
C SER A 131 -45.04 11.45 6.77
N GLY A 132 -45.34 10.67 5.72
CA GLY A 132 -45.76 11.18 4.40
C GLY A 132 -44.64 11.33 3.37
N TYR A 133 -44.95 11.86 2.18
CA TYR A 133 -44.06 11.86 0.99
C TYR A 133 -42.66 12.48 1.18
N GLY A 134 -42.51 13.45 2.11
CA GLY A 134 -41.21 14.02 2.46
C GLY A 134 -40.26 13.03 3.15
N LEU A 135 -40.82 12.05 3.87
CA LEU A 135 -40.08 10.96 4.52
C LEU A 135 -39.39 10.07 3.50
N ASP A 136 -40.13 9.63 2.48
CA ASP A 136 -39.63 8.71 1.45
C ASP A 136 -38.50 9.33 0.63
N LEU A 137 -38.61 10.63 0.32
CA LEU A 137 -37.56 11.38 -0.37
C LEU A 137 -36.29 11.54 0.49
N ALA A 138 -36.44 11.94 1.76
CA ALA A 138 -35.30 12.12 2.67
C ALA A 138 -34.57 10.80 2.93
N ARG A 139 -35.33 9.73 3.22
CA ARG A 139 -34.80 8.39 3.42
C ARG A 139 -34.16 7.82 2.16
N GLY A 140 -34.81 7.99 1.00
CA GLY A 140 -34.28 7.52 -0.28
C GLY A 140 -32.91 8.11 -0.61
N SER A 141 -32.71 9.40 -0.33
CA SER A 141 -31.42 10.07 -0.51
C SER A 141 -30.31 9.44 0.35
N VAL A 142 -30.55 9.27 1.65
CA VAL A 142 -29.55 8.71 2.58
C VAL A 142 -29.23 7.26 2.26
N LEU A 143 -30.26 6.44 1.96
CA LEU A 143 -30.05 5.05 1.57
C LEU A 143 -29.31 4.93 0.23
N SER A 144 -29.51 5.86 -0.71
CA SER A 144 -28.76 5.88 -1.97
C SER A 144 -27.27 6.15 -1.74
N GLN A 145 -26.93 7.04 -0.80
CA GLN A 145 -25.54 7.30 -0.41
C GLN A 145 -24.91 6.06 0.25
N ARG A 146 -25.62 5.41 1.18
CA ARG A 146 -25.15 4.17 1.81
C ARG A 146 -24.92 3.09 0.74
N ARG A 147 -25.85 2.92 -0.19
CA ARG A 147 -25.74 1.94 -1.28
C ARG A 147 -24.54 2.22 -2.19
N ALA A 148 -24.28 3.48 -2.51
CA ALA A 148 -23.10 3.86 -3.29
C ALA A 148 -21.78 3.51 -2.58
N LEU A 149 -21.72 3.66 -1.25
CA LEU A 149 -20.54 3.24 -0.47
C LEU A 149 -20.39 1.71 -0.48
N ILE A 150 -21.48 0.96 -0.30
CA ILE A 150 -21.48 -0.51 -0.31
C ILE A 150 -21.05 -1.05 -1.68
N GLU A 151 -21.55 -0.46 -2.76
CA GLU A 151 -21.17 -0.82 -4.12
C GLU A 151 -19.68 -0.60 -4.36
N LYS A 152 -19.16 0.54 -3.88
CA LYS A 152 -17.77 0.94 -4.09
C LYS A 152 -16.76 0.22 -3.20
N TYR A 153 -17.11 -0.08 -1.95
CA TYR A 153 -16.15 -0.58 -0.94
C TYR A 153 -16.56 -1.89 -0.27
N GLY A 154 -17.73 -2.43 -0.59
CA GLY A 154 -18.29 -3.62 0.06
C GLY A 154 -19.13 -3.29 1.29
N ASP A 155 -20.01 -4.20 1.68
CA ASP A 155 -20.92 -4.04 2.82
C ASP A 155 -20.21 -4.20 4.18
N ASN A 156 -19.08 -4.93 4.20
CA ASN A 156 -18.23 -5.06 5.39
C ASN A 156 -16.75 -4.80 5.05
N PRO A 157 -16.32 -3.52 5.08
CA PRO A 157 -14.96 -3.15 4.67
C PRO A 157 -13.87 -3.54 5.68
N ASP A 158 -14.22 -3.77 6.95
CA ASP A 158 -13.32 -4.04 8.09
C ASP A 158 -12.55 -5.38 8.03
N GLY A 159 -12.74 -6.18 6.98
CA GLY A 159 -12.01 -7.43 6.76
C GLY A 159 -12.45 -8.60 7.65
N ASN A 160 -13.37 -8.38 8.60
CA ASN A 160 -13.87 -9.44 9.49
C ASN A 160 -14.85 -10.39 8.81
N SER A 161 -15.45 -9.99 7.70
CA SER A 161 -16.23 -10.88 6.83
C SER A 161 -15.62 -10.83 5.44
N HIS A 162 -14.88 -11.89 5.10
CA HIS A 162 -14.48 -12.22 3.73
C HIS A 162 -13.88 -11.01 2.98
N GLY A 163 -12.56 -10.77 3.07
CA GLY A 163 -11.75 -9.73 2.39
C GLY A 163 -11.93 -9.45 0.87
N GLU A 164 -13.07 -9.78 0.27
CA GLU A 164 -13.63 -9.28 -0.99
C GLU A 164 -13.72 -7.74 -0.98
N SER A 165 -14.09 -7.14 0.15
CA SER A 165 -14.08 -5.68 0.33
C SER A 165 -12.70 -5.05 0.15
N PHE A 166 -11.62 -5.79 0.44
CA PHE A 166 -10.25 -5.30 0.31
C PHE A 166 -9.85 -5.07 -1.15
N LEU A 167 -10.13 -6.06 -2.01
CA LEU A 167 -9.85 -5.94 -3.44
C LEU A 167 -10.71 -4.84 -4.09
N LYS A 168 -11.95 -4.65 -3.64
CA LYS A 168 -12.81 -3.56 -4.13
C LYS A 168 -12.20 -2.18 -3.91
N ILE A 169 -11.49 -1.98 -2.80
CA ILE A 169 -10.80 -0.71 -2.54
C ILE A 169 -9.71 -0.47 -3.58
N PHE A 170 -8.90 -1.49 -3.90
CA PHE A 170 -7.92 -1.37 -4.97
C PHE A 170 -8.59 -1.16 -6.34
N GLN A 171 -9.66 -1.90 -6.65
CA GLN A 171 -10.39 -1.75 -7.91
C GLN A 171 -10.95 -0.33 -8.06
N ALA A 172 -11.43 0.27 -6.98
CA ALA A 172 -11.99 1.62 -6.98
C ALA A 172 -10.94 2.75 -6.99
N ARG A 173 -9.67 2.44 -6.68
CA ARG A 173 -8.60 3.43 -6.47
C ARG A 173 -7.47 3.34 -7.49
N PHE A 174 -7.26 2.16 -8.07
CA PHE A 174 -6.36 2.00 -9.19
C PHE A 174 -6.92 2.68 -10.43
N VAL A 175 -6.06 3.45 -11.07
CA VAL A 175 -6.30 4.21 -12.28
C VAL A 175 -5.07 4.10 -13.20
N PRO A 176 -5.25 4.29 -14.52
CA PRO A 176 -4.14 4.29 -15.48
C PRO A 176 -3.04 5.30 -15.14
N ASN A 177 -1.81 4.99 -15.56
CA ASN A 177 -0.63 5.85 -15.41
C ASN A 177 -0.38 6.32 -13.96
N GLY A 178 -0.63 5.45 -12.97
CA GLY A 178 -0.43 5.75 -11.54
C GLY A 178 0.90 5.23 -10.97
N LEU A 179 1.43 5.91 -9.95
CA LEU A 179 2.54 5.41 -9.12
C LEU A 179 1.99 4.96 -7.76
N TYR A 180 2.06 3.65 -7.49
CA TYR A 180 1.53 3.04 -6.27
C TYR A 180 2.67 2.61 -5.34
N LEU A 181 2.60 3.07 -4.10
CA LEU A 181 3.56 2.76 -3.03
C LEU A 181 2.81 1.97 -1.95
N LEU A 182 3.05 0.68 -1.84
CA LEU A 182 2.22 -0.20 -1.00
C LEU A 182 3.08 -0.90 0.04
N ASP A 183 2.76 -0.70 1.32
CA ASP A 183 3.45 -1.37 2.42
C ASP A 183 2.56 -2.47 3.01
N GLU A 184 3.00 -3.71 2.81
CA GLU A 184 2.34 -4.94 3.22
C GLU A 184 0.87 -5.05 2.77
N PRO A 185 0.57 -4.84 1.46
CA PRO A 185 -0.79 -4.94 0.95
C PRO A 185 -1.40 -6.34 1.11
N GLU A 186 -0.58 -7.37 1.36
CA GLU A 186 -1.02 -8.74 1.63
C GLU A 186 -1.63 -8.95 3.01
N ALA A 187 -1.40 -8.08 3.99
CA ALA A 187 -1.70 -8.35 5.40
C ALA A 187 -3.16 -8.81 5.66
N PRO A 188 -4.19 -8.26 4.98
CA PRO A 188 -5.58 -8.74 5.10
C PRO A 188 -6.04 -9.64 3.94
N LEU A 189 -5.12 -10.08 3.06
CA LEU A 189 -5.44 -10.89 1.89
C LEU A 189 -5.17 -12.38 2.14
N SER A 190 -6.19 -13.21 1.89
CA SER A 190 -5.99 -14.66 1.76
C SER A 190 -5.14 -14.97 0.52
N PRO A 191 -4.50 -16.15 0.43
CA PRO A 191 -3.69 -16.54 -0.72
C PRO A 191 -4.39 -16.38 -2.08
N GLN A 192 -5.65 -16.79 -2.19
CA GLN A 192 -6.43 -16.63 -3.43
C GLN A 192 -6.62 -15.16 -3.82
N ARG A 193 -6.75 -14.26 -2.83
CA ARG A 193 -6.91 -12.82 -3.09
C ARG A 193 -5.60 -12.15 -3.41
N GLN A 194 -4.47 -12.64 -2.90
CA GLN A 194 -3.15 -12.19 -3.34
C GLN A 194 -2.93 -12.51 -4.83
N LEU A 195 -3.41 -13.68 -5.31
CA LEU A 195 -3.40 -14.00 -6.74
C LEU A 195 -4.27 -13.03 -7.56
N ALA A 196 -5.49 -12.73 -7.09
CA ALA A 196 -6.34 -11.74 -7.74
C ALA A 196 -5.70 -10.33 -7.74
N PHE A 197 -5.01 -9.96 -6.66
CA PHE A 197 -4.28 -8.71 -6.56
C PHE A 197 -3.14 -8.62 -7.58
N LEU A 198 -2.41 -9.71 -7.82
CA LEU A 198 -1.39 -9.77 -8.88
C LEU A 198 -1.97 -9.55 -10.27
N LEU A 199 -3.17 -10.08 -10.56
CA LEU A 199 -3.86 -9.84 -11.82
C LEU A 199 -4.25 -8.37 -11.98
N MET A 200 -4.70 -7.71 -10.90
CA MET A 200 -4.99 -6.28 -10.93
C MET A 200 -3.74 -5.43 -11.14
N ILE A 201 -2.60 -5.81 -10.55
CA ILE A 201 -1.31 -5.17 -10.81
C ILE A 201 -0.97 -5.31 -12.29
N ALA A 202 -1.05 -6.52 -12.85
CA ALA A 202 -0.74 -6.77 -14.26
C ALA A 202 -1.59 -5.92 -15.21
N GLU A 203 -2.90 -5.87 -14.98
CA GLU A 203 -3.82 -5.04 -15.76
C GLU A 203 -3.43 -3.55 -15.70
N MET A 204 -3.07 -3.04 -14.51
CA MET A 204 -2.67 -1.64 -14.35
C MET A 204 -1.31 -1.35 -14.98
N VAL A 205 -0.37 -2.30 -14.94
CA VAL A 205 0.94 -2.19 -15.60
C VAL A 205 0.77 -2.02 -17.11
N ASP A 206 -0.15 -2.78 -17.73
CA ASP A 206 -0.50 -2.63 -19.14
C ASP A 206 -1.09 -1.23 -19.44
N GLN A 207 -1.77 -0.64 -18.45
CA GLN A 207 -2.31 0.72 -18.49
C GLN A 207 -1.30 1.80 -18.03
N GLY A 208 -0.01 1.46 -17.98
CA GLY A 208 1.08 2.39 -17.72
C GLY A 208 1.38 2.66 -16.25
N ALA A 209 0.80 1.90 -15.32
CA ALA A 209 1.10 2.06 -13.90
C ALA A 209 2.48 1.52 -13.50
N GLN A 210 2.97 2.03 -12.36
CA GLN A 210 4.18 1.57 -11.68
C GLN A 210 3.85 1.26 -10.21
N PHE A 211 4.41 0.16 -9.70
CA PHE A 211 4.23 -0.34 -8.34
C PHE A 211 5.58 -0.51 -7.65
N ILE A 212 5.69 0.05 -6.45
CA ILE A 212 6.80 -0.20 -5.52
C ILE A 212 6.17 -0.74 -4.23
N ILE A 213 6.43 -2.01 -3.94
CA ILE A 213 5.70 -2.76 -2.92
C ILE A 213 6.68 -3.32 -1.89
N ALA A 214 6.50 -2.96 -0.62
CA ALA A 214 7.17 -3.64 0.48
C ALA A 214 6.32 -4.85 0.92
N THR A 215 6.90 -6.05 0.91
CA THR A 215 6.14 -7.30 1.13
C THR A 215 6.99 -8.38 1.78
N HIS A 216 6.32 -9.27 2.53
CA HIS A 216 6.83 -10.52 3.04
C HIS A 216 6.21 -11.74 2.34
N SER A 217 5.23 -11.53 1.45
CA SER A 217 4.50 -12.60 0.77
C SER A 217 5.29 -13.23 -0.38
N PRO A 218 5.63 -14.54 -0.30
CA PRO A 218 6.18 -15.26 -1.44
C PRO A 218 5.24 -15.30 -2.65
N ILE A 219 3.91 -15.17 -2.43
CA ILE A 219 2.94 -15.13 -3.53
C ILE A 219 3.11 -13.84 -4.31
N LEU A 220 3.20 -12.69 -3.63
CA LEU A 220 3.36 -11.40 -4.30
C LEU A 220 4.69 -11.30 -5.03
N MET A 221 5.78 -11.72 -4.37
CA MET A 221 7.13 -11.72 -4.96
C MET A 221 7.24 -12.58 -6.23
N ALA A 222 6.30 -13.49 -6.49
CA ALA A 222 6.28 -14.32 -7.69
C ALA A 222 5.77 -13.58 -8.94
N TYR A 223 5.46 -12.29 -8.86
CA TYR A 223 5.07 -11.49 -10.03
C TYR A 223 6.16 -11.58 -11.13
N PRO A 224 5.81 -11.94 -12.38
CA PRO A 224 6.79 -12.11 -13.46
C PRO A 224 7.58 -10.83 -13.74
N GLU A 225 8.87 -10.98 -14.01
CA GLU A 225 9.77 -9.86 -14.38
C GLU A 225 9.90 -8.76 -13.32
N ALA A 226 9.40 -8.94 -12.10
CA ALA A 226 9.60 -7.98 -11.04
C ALA A 226 11.07 -7.95 -10.59
N VAL A 227 11.57 -6.75 -10.30
CA VAL A 227 12.85 -6.58 -9.59
C VAL A 227 12.58 -6.70 -8.10
N ILE A 228 13.40 -7.50 -7.39
CA ILE A 228 13.30 -7.68 -5.94
C ILE A 228 14.58 -7.11 -5.32
N TYR A 229 14.44 -6.11 -4.44
CA TYR A 229 15.52 -5.58 -3.64
C TYR A 229 15.47 -6.15 -2.22
N ASN A 230 16.57 -6.76 -1.78
CA ASN A 230 16.74 -7.31 -0.45
C ASN A 230 17.40 -6.29 0.49
N PHE A 231 16.73 -6.02 1.61
CA PHE A 231 17.09 -5.01 2.61
C PHE A 231 17.83 -5.59 3.83
N ASP A 232 17.98 -6.91 3.92
CA ASP A 232 18.72 -7.59 5.00
C ASP A 232 20.23 -7.44 4.84
N LYS A 233 20.67 -7.09 3.64
CA LYS A 233 22.07 -6.83 3.31
C LYS A 233 22.28 -5.37 2.99
N HIS A 234 23.44 -4.85 3.41
CA HIS A 234 23.86 -3.49 3.16
C HIS A 234 25.21 -3.47 2.42
N PRO A 235 25.34 -2.77 1.29
CA PRO A 235 24.30 -1.98 0.60
C PRO A 235 23.14 -2.87 0.09
N VAL A 236 21.97 -2.27 -0.14
CA VAL A 236 20.79 -2.95 -0.72
C VAL A 236 21.17 -3.52 -2.08
N ARG A 237 20.82 -4.78 -2.32
CA ARG A 237 21.09 -5.48 -3.58
C ARG A 237 19.83 -6.12 -4.10
N GLU A 238 19.82 -6.37 -5.39
CA GLU A 238 18.80 -7.22 -5.99
C GLU A 238 19.01 -8.67 -5.55
N ALA A 239 17.91 -9.41 -5.44
CA ALA A 239 17.90 -10.83 -5.16
C ALA A 239 17.03 -11.56 -6.19
N ALA A 240 17.42 -12.77 -6.56
CA ALA A 240 16.52 -13.64 -7.30
C ALA A 240 15.38 -14.11 -6.37
N PHE A 241 14.20 -14.39 -6.94
CA PHE A 241 13.05 -14.89 -6.18
C PHE A 241 13.40 -16.10 -5.30
N ASP A 242 14.15 -17.06 -5.84
CA ASP A 242 14.56 -18.28 -5.13
C ASP A 242 15.59 -18.04 -4.00
N GLU A 243 16.26 -16.88 -4.00
CA GLU A 243 17.28 -16.50 -3.00
C GLU A 243 16.68 -15.73 -1.82
N VAL A 244 15.42 -15.28 -1.92
CA VAL A 244 14.75 -14.57 -0.82
C VAL A 244 14.43 -15.58 0.30
N GLU A 245 14.89 -15.29 1.51
CA GLU A 245 14.76 -16.19 2.67
C GLU A 245 13.31 -16.61 2.94
N HIS A 246 12.36 -15.69 2.85
CA HIS A 246 10.94 -15.98 3.04
C HIS A 246 10.42 -17.01 2.01
N VAL A 247 10.92 -16.94 0.77
CA VAL A 247 10.56 -17.87 -0.31
C VAL A 247 11.19 -19.24 -0.05
N SER A 248 12.48 -19.30 0.26
CA SER A 248 13.19 -20.57 0.49
C SER A 248 12.66 -21.28 1.74
N LEU A 249 12.40 -20.56 2.82
CA LEU A 249 11.83 -21.09 4.07
C LEU A 249 10.42 -21.66 3.83
N THR A 250 9.54 -20.86 3.21
CA THR A 250 8.16 -21.30 2.91
C THR A 250 8.16 -22.54 2.03
N ARG A 251 9.03 -22.58 1.00
CA ARG A 251 9.17 -23.74 0.12
C ARG A 251 9.66 -24.98 0.85
N ALA A 252 10.67 -24.83 1.71
CA ALA A 252 11.21 -25.94 2.49
C ALA A 252 10.15 -26.52 3.42
N PHE A 253 9.41 -25.66 4.12
CA PHE A 253 8.31 -26.07 5.00
C PHE A 253 7.20 -26.80 4.23
N LEU A 254 6.73 -26.24 3.11
CA LEU A 254 5.67 -26.86 2.31
C LEU A 254 6.08 -28.21 1.68
N LYS A 255 7.38 -28.43 1.44
CA LYS A 255 7.90 -29.73 0.96
C LYS A 255 7.88 -30.80 2.04
N ASN A 256 8.01 -30.44 3.31
CA ASN A 256 8.02 -31.37 4.43
C ASN A 256 7.40 -30.76 5.71
N PRO A 257 6.06 -30.60 5.75
CA PRO A 257 5.39 -29.93 6.87
C PRO A 257 5.42 -30.75 8.17
N GLU A 258 5.63 -32.07 8.08
CA GLU A 258 5.75 -32.97 9.25
C GLU A 258 7.17 -33.00 9.84
N GLY A 259 8.14 -32.40 9.15
CA GLY A 259 9.55 -32.39 9.57
C GLY A 259 9.91 -31.36 10.66
N ILE A 260 8.94 -30.93 11.46
CA ILE A 260 9.15 -30.06 12.63
C ILE A 260 9.80 -30.86 13.76
#